data_AF-A0A2E6XM79-F1
#
_entry.id   AF-A0A2E6XM79-F1
#
_cell.length_a   1.000
_cell.length_b   1.000
_cell.length_c   1.000
_cell.angle_alpha   90.00
_cell.angle_beta   90.00
_cell.angle_gamma   90.00
#
_symmetry.space_group_name_H-M   'P 1'
#
loop_
_entity.id
_entity.type
_entity.pdbx_description
1 polymer ?
#
loop_
_entity_poly.entity_id
_entity_poly.type
_entity_poly.pdbx_seq_one_letter_code
_entity_poly.pdbx_strand_id
1 'polypeptide(L)'
;MKLHPLTLLFLPWVLVVAVQANEFSGAPATASDDPPLVSDLSVDQFTELVKTIVQQTLQECSVEGDMEGKAKLNLDVTGEVTASIVCKNDADVDEE
;
A
#
# COMPACT_ATOMS: atom_id res chain seq x y z
N MET A 1 -27.35 -33.73 -41.64
CA MET A 1 -26.04 -33.22 -42.10
C MET A 1 -26.25 -32.07 -43.08
N LYS A 2 -26.05 -30.84 -42.64
CA LYS A 2 -25.57 -29.71 -43.47
C LYS A 2 -25.22 -28.58 -42.51
N LEU A 3 -24.04 -28.75 -41.90
CA LEU A 3 -23.27 -27.65 -41.33
C LEU A 3 -22.86 -26.78 -42.52
N HIS A 4 -23.17 -25.48 -42.49
CA HIS A 4 -22.43 -24.52 -43.30
C HIS A 4 -21.94 -23.36 -42.45
N PRO A 5 -20.73 -22.87 -42.77
CA PRO A 5 -19.86 -22.15 -41.87
C PRO A 5 -19.94 -20.64 -42.15
N LEU A 6 -19.87 -19.81 -41.12
CA LEU A 6 -19.63 -18.38 -41.31
C LEU A 6 -18.53 -17.93 -40.36
N THR A 7 -17.32 -18.07 -40.89
CA THR A 7 -16.22 -17.11 -40.81
C THR A 7 -15.82 -16.60 -39.42
N LEU A 8 -14.74 -17.23 -38.92
CA LEU A 8 -13.58 -16.57 -38.32
C LEU A 8 -13.37 -15.13 -38.83
N LEU A 9 -13.44 -14.17 -37.91
CA LEU A 9 -12.80 -12.84 -37.84
C LEU A 9 -13.44 -12.28 -36.54
N PHE A 10 -12.79 -12.21 -35.39
CA PHE A 10 -11.82 -11.18 -35.01
C PHE A 10 -11.03 -11.62 -33.76
N LEU A 11 -9.77 -12.04 -33.97
CA LEU A 11 -8.64 -11.83 -33.06
C LEU A 11 -7.54 -11.28 -33.99
N PRO A 12 -6.67 -10.31 -33.61
CA PRO A 12 -6.45 -9.69 -32.31
C PRO A 12 -6.41 -8.14 -32.37
N TRP A 13 -6.98 -7.43 -31.39
CA TRP A 13 -6.65 -6.01 -31.20
C TRP A 13 -5.26 -5.93 -30.56
N VAL A 14 -4.27 -5.85 -31.46
CA VAL A 14 -3.01 -5.12 -31.36
C VAL A 14 -2.50 -4.85 -29.93
N LEU A 15 -1.54 -5.68 -29.57
CA LEU A 15 -0.37 -5.33 -28.78
C LEU A 15 0.23 -3.98 -29.22
N VAL A 16 0.01 -2.88 -28.49
CA VAL A 16 1.01 -1.81 -28.24
C VAL A 16 0.54 -0.98 -27.03
N VAL A 17 1.00 -1.31 -25.82
CA VAL A 17 1.31 -0.26 -24.84
C VAL A 17 2.82 -0.18 -24.81
N ALA A 18 3.36 0.79 -25.53
CA ALA A 18 4.72 1.23 -25.31
C ALA A 18 4.78 1.82 -23.89
N VAL A 19 5.26 1.02 -22.95
CA VAL A 19 5.78 1.52 -21.68
C VAL A 19 6.96 2.42 -22.06
N GLN A 20 6.72 3.72 -22.10
CA GLN A 20 7.75 4.71 -22.36
C GLN A 20 8.74 4.66 -21.20
N ALA A 21 9.95 4.18 -21.50
CA ALA A 21 11.11 4.30 -20.64
C ALA A 21 11.37 5.78 -20.36
N ASN A 22 11.29 6.18 -19.09
CA ASN A 22 11.89 7.42 -18.63
C ASN A 22 13.40 7.16 -18.50
N GLU A 23 14.13 7.42 -19.58
CA GLU A 23 15.59 7.52 -19.61
C GLU A 23 16.00 8.70 -18.70
N PHE A 24 16.22 8.41 -17.42
CA PHE A 24 16.87 9.32 -16.48
C PHE A 24 18.35 9.43 -16.87
N SER A 25 18.64 10.29 -17.84
CA SER A 25 19.98 10.77 -18.12
C SER A 25 20.37 11.79 -17.04
N GLY A 26 20.98 11.29 -15.97
CA GLY A 26 21.71 12.06 -14.98
C GLY A 26 23.09 11.42 -14.80
N ALA A 27 24.13 12.25 -14.80
CA ALA A 27 25.55 11.91 -14.65
C ALA A 27 25.84 10.80 -13.61
N PRO A 28 26.99 10.09 -13.69
CA PRO A 28 27.41 9.20 -12.62
C PRO A 28 27.65 10.04 -11.37
N ALA A 29 26.63 10.13 -10.52
CA ALA A 29 26.81 10.49 -9.13
C ALA A 29 27.88 9.52 -8.61
N THR A 30 28.98 10.08 -8.14
CA THR A 30 30.01 9.33 -7.44
C THR A 30 29.31 8.68 -6.26
N ALA A 31 28.99 7.40 -6.39
CA ALA A 31 28.29 6.63 -5.39
C ALA A 31 29.27 6.41 -4.24
N SER A 32 29.25 7.31 -3.27
CA SER A 32 29.59 6.95 -1.90
C SER A 32 28.44 6.06 -1.40
N ASP A 33 28.75 4.84 -1.01
CA ASP A 33 27.79 3.86 -0.46
C ASP A 33 27.26 4.25 0.94
N ASP A 34 27.64 5.42 1.46
CA ASP A 34 27.17 5.93 2.73
C ASP A 34 25.73 6.48 2.62
N PRO A 35 24.81 6.10 3.52
CA PRO A 35 23.48 6.66 3.54
C PRO A 35 23.55 8.18 3.81
N PRO A 36 22.67 8.99 3.19
CA PRO A 36 22.69 10.43 3.39
C PRO A 36 22.48 10.78 4.86
N LEU A 37 23.29 11.72 5.36
CA LEU A 37 23.13 12.24 6.72
C LEU A 37 21.83 13.05 6.80
N VAL A 38 21.12 12.94 7.93
CA VAL A 38 19.90 13.74 8.18
C VAL A 38 20.16 15.25 8.13
N SER A 39 21.38 15.68 8.45
CA SER A 39 21.82 17.07 8.42
C SER A 39 21.89 17.67 7.01
N ASP A 40 21.95 16.81 5.99
CA ASP A 40 22.09 17.22 4.59
C ASP A 40 20.74 17.24 3.85
N LEU A 41 19.64 16.89 4.55
CA LEU A 41 18.29 16.86 3.98
C LEU A 41 17.63 18.24 4.03
N SER A 42 16.91 18.59 2.96
CA SER A 42 15.98 19.70 3.01
C SER A 42 14.78 19.39 3.93
N VAL A 43 14.05 20.42 4.37
CA VAL A 43 12.85 20.25 5.20
C VAL A 43 11.81 19.35 4.51
N ASP A 44 11.65 19.49 3.19
CA ASP A 44 10.72 18.65 2.42
C ASP A 44 11.19 17.19 2.37
N GLN A 45 12.48 16.95 2.13
CA GLN A 45 13.05 15.60 2.10
C GLN A 45 12.97 14.92 3.47
N PHE A 46 13.26 15.65 4.55
CA PHE A 46 13.11 15.16 5.91
C PHE A 46 11.65 14.84 6.23
N THR A 47 10.71 15.68 5.78
CA THR A 47 9.27 15.44 5.96
C THR A 47 8.81 14.16 5.27
N GLU A 48 9.23 13.93 4.03
CA GLU A 48 8.91 12.70 3.30
C GLU A 48 9.56 11.46 3.93
N LEU A 49 10.79 11.59 4.44
CA LEU A 49 11.46 10.53 5.18
C LEU A 49 10.68 10.17 6.46
N VAL A 50 10.31 11.16 7.28
CA VAL A 50 9.53 10.94 8.50
C VAL A 50 8.17 10.31 8.19
N LYS A 51 7.45 10.79 7.17
CA LYS A 51 6.19 10.17 6.73
C LYS A 51 6.39 8.70 6.37
N THR A 52 7.44 8.40 5.61
CA THR A 52 7.75 7.03 5.19
C THR A 52 8.02 6.13 6.40
N ILE A 53 8.85 6.58 7.34
CA ILE A 53 9.17 5.82 8.57
C ILE A 53 7.89 5.58 9.37
N VAL A 54 7.08 6.61 9.60
CA VAL A 54 5.82 6.48 10.35
C VAL A 54 4.88 5.48 9.65
N GLN A 55 4.72 5.59 8.34
CA GLN A 55 3.88 4.66 7.56
C GLN A 55 4.39 3.21 7.62
N GLN A 56 5.71 3.01 7.63
CA GLN A 56 6.29 1.68 7.79
C GLN A 56 6.01 1.12 9.18
N THR A 57 6.25 1.92 10.23
CA THR A 57 6.00 1.48 11.62
C THR A 57 4.52 1.19 11.90
N LEU A 58 3.60 1.94 11.29
CA LEU A 58 2.16 1.72 11.47
C LEU A 58 1.64 0.48 10.71
N GLN A 59 2.33 0.00 9.68
CA GLN A 59 1.96 -1.23 8.97
C GLN A 59 2.12 -2.48 9.84
N GLU A 60 2.94 -2.40 10.90
CA GLU A 60 3.16 -3.49 11.85
C GLU A 60 2.09 -3.53 12.96
N CYS A 61 1.22 -2.51 13.03
CA CYS A 61 0.17 -2.39 14.02
C CYS A 61 -1.18 -2.96 13.51
N SER A 62 -2.01 -3.44 14.44
CA SER A 62 -3.38 -3.87 14.17
C SER A 62 -4.36 -2.71 14.36
N VAL A 63 -5.41 -2.63 13.53
CA VAL A 63 -6.53 -1.73 13.77
C VAL A 63 -7.63 -2.53 14.45
N GLU A 64 -7.90 -2.22 15.70
CA GLU A 64 -8.90 -2.90 16.52
C GLU A 64 -10.04 -1.94 16.82
N GLY A 65 -11.28 -2.42 16.86
CA GLY A 65 -12.41 -1.54 17.15
C GLY A 65 -13.60 -2.30 17.68
N ASP A 66 -14.29 -1.64 18.61
CA ASP A 66 -15.51 -2.15 19.22
C ASP A 66 -16.72 -1.46 18.58
N MET A 67 -17.78 -2.24 18.38
CA MET A 67 -19.04 -1.76 17.84
C MET A 67 -20.15 -1.89 18.88
N GLU A 68 -20.73 -0.75 19.26
CA GLU A 68 -21.90 -0.73 20.15
C GLU A 68 -23.15 -0.40 19.35
N GLY A 69 -24.13 -1.29 19.39
CA GLY A 69 -25.36 -1.16 18.60
C GLY A 69 -26.51 -1.99 19.15
N LYS A 70 -27.71 -1.77 18.62
CA LYS A 70 -28.89 -2.59 18.95
C LYS A 70 -29.04 -3.70 17.92
N ALA A 71 -29.03 -4.96 18.37
CA ALA A 71 -29.33 -6.09 17.50
C ALA A 71 -30.83 -6.16 17.21
N LYS A 72 -31.20 -6.30 15.93
CA LYS A 72 -32.58 -6.60 15.53
C LYS A 72 -32.83 -8.11 15.65
N LEU A 73 -34.09 -8.56 15.67
CA LEU A 73 -34.44 -9.99 15.67
C LEU A 73 -33.83 -10.79 14.49
N ASN A 74 -33.37 -10.08 13.45
CA ASN A 74 -32.66 -10.61 12.29
C ASN A 74 -31.12 -10.55 12.43
N LEU A 75 -30.59 -10.37 13.64
CA LEU A 75 -29.16 -10.33 14.00
C LEU A 75 -28.32 -9.22 13.34
N ASP A 76 -28.96 -8.28 12.64
CA ASP A 76 -28.31 -7.10 12.10
C ASP A 76 -28.04 -6.08 13.23
N VAL A 77 -26.79 -5.60 13.31
CA VAL A 77 -26.31 -4.69 14.35
C VAL A 77 -25.99 -3.35 13.69
N THR A 78 -26.75 -2.32 14.07
CA THR A 78 -26.51 -0.92 13.66
C THR A 78 -25.95 -0.14 14.85
N GLY A 79 -24.81 0.53 14.66
CA GLY A 79 -24.08 1.18 15.75
C GLY A 79 -22.94 2.07 15.28
N GLU A 80 -22.28 2.73 16.23
CA GLU A 80 -21.03 3.47 16.01
C GLU A 80 -19.85 2.54 16.27
N VAL A 81 -18.81 2.65 15.44
CA VAL A 81 -17.57 1.89 15.58
C VAL A 81 -16.49 2.85 16.07
N THR A 82 -15.93 2.58 17.25
CA THR A 82 -14.74 3.27 17.72
C THR A 82 -13.55 2.34 17.54
N ALA A 83 -12.57 2.77 16.74
CA ALA A 83 -11.37 1.99 16.44
C ALA A 83 -10.10 2.68 16.93
N SER A 84 -9.13 1.89 17.36
CA SER A 84 -7.80 2.29 17.82
C SER A 84 -6.72 1.53 17.07
N ILE A 85 -5.60 2.19 16.82
CA ILE A 85 -4.39 1.54 16.29
C ILE A 85 -3.64 0.96 17.48
N VAL A 86 -3.47 -0.36 17.50
CA VAL A 86 -2.79 -1.11 18.55
C VAL A 86 -1.51 -1.70 17.98
N CYS A 87 -0.36 -1.20 18.45
CA CYS A 87 0.96 -1.72 18.11
C CYS A 87 1.43 -2.63 19.24
N LYS A 88 1.96 -3.81 18.90
CA LYS A 88 2.60 -4.69 19.88
C LYS A 88 4.05 -4.27 19.99
N ASN A 89 4.49 -3.91 21.18
CA ASN A 89 5.90 -3.61 21.41
C ASN A 89 6.57 -4.88 21.94
N ASP A 90 7.77 -5.20 21.46
CA ASP A 90 8.55 -6.35 21.96
C ASP A 90 8.93 -6.25 23.45
N ALA A 91 8.62 -5.13 24.10
CA ALA A 91 8.78 -4.91 25.54
C ALA A 91 7.62 -5.49 26.38
N ASP A 92 6.53 -5.92 25.75
CA ASP A 92 5.34 -6.49 26.43
C ASP A 92 5.27 -8.03 26.31
N VAL A 93 6.39 -8.69 25.96
CA VAL A 93 6.48 -10.16 25.79
C VAL A 93 6.87 -10.89 27.08
N ASP A 94 7.11 -10.16 28.16
CA ASP A 94 7.23 -10.71 29.51
C ASP A 94 6.02 -10.23 30.32
N GLU A 95 4.90 -10.97 30.34
CA GLU A 95 4.09 -11.30 31.54
C GLU A 95 3.02 -12.33 31.11
N GLU A 96 3.15 -13.55 31.65
CA GLU A 96 2.23 -14.70 31.51
C GLU A 96 0.84 -14.45 32.12
#